data_AF-A0A6A6XYH0-F1
#
_entry.id   AF-A0A6A6XYH0-F1
#
_cell.length_a   1.000
_cell.length_b   1.000
_cell.length_c   1.000
_cell.angle_alpha   90.00
_cell.angle_beta   90.00
_cell.angle_gamma   90.00
#
_symmetry.space_group_name_H-M   'P 1'
#
loop_
_entity.id
_entity.type
_entity.pdbx_description
1 polymer ?
#
loop_
_entity_poly.entity_id
_entity_poly.type
_entity_poly.pdbx_seq_one_letter_code
_entity_poly.pdbx_strand_id
1 'polypeptide(L)'
;FLWTASNTLVRISIILLYIRLFQTRKLVIFCWIFLIENVACAIATFIVACLICRPFAYNWDRINIDGHCGNQKQFYLWNGIQNLISDVITIVLPMPLLWKLQLPWTKKISLILIFGMGFGICVITLVRTVEVSIASEAKMTYDYASVGVLSILEPLLGVINCSLPLLRPILQK
;
A
#
# COMPACT_ATOMS: atom_id res chain seq x y z
N PHE A 1 -5.23 11.03 0.18
CA PHE A 1 -4.22 11.51 1.14
C PHE A 1 -4.00 10.53 2.28
N LEU A 2 -4.95 10.36 3.20
CA LEU A 2 -4.79 9.49 4.38
C LEU A 2 -4.45 8.04 4.01
N TRP A 3 -5.19 7.45 3.07
CA TRP A 3 -4.92 6.10 2.58
C TRP A 3 -3.47 5.90 2.08
N THR A 4 -2.96 6.83 1.26
CA THR A 4 -1.59 6.77 0.74
C THR A 4 -0.57 6.88 1.88
N ALA A 5 -0.80 7.77 2.85
CA ALA A 5 0.09 7.95 4.00
C ALA A 5 0.14 6.68 4.87
N SER A 6 -1.02 6.09 5.19
CA SER A 6 -1.11 4.85 5.97
C SER A 6 -0.36 3.70 5.29
N ASN A 7 -0.60 3.46 4.00
CA ASN A 7 0.09 2.39 3.26
C ASN A 7 1.60 2.62 3.17
N THR A 8 2.03 3.87 2.98
CA THR A 8 3.46 4.19 2.95
C THR A 8 4.13 3.88 4.29
N LEU A 9 3.50 4.25 5.41
CA LEU A 9 4.01 3.96 6.76
C LEU A 9 4.10 2.45 7.03
N VAL A 10 3.08 1.69 6.62
CA VAL A 10 3.09 0.21 6.74
C VAL A 10 4.24 -0.38 5.94
N ARG A 11 4.44 0.04 4.68
CA ARG A 11 5.56 -0.44 3.85
C ARG A 11 6.91 -0.08 4.44
N ILE A 12 7.09 1.15 4.93
CA ILE A 12 8.32 1.56 5.61
C ILE A 12 8.63 0.60 6.76
N SER A 13 7.62 0.27 7.59
CA SER A 13 7.79 -0.68 8.70
C SER A 13 8.25 -2.07 8.21
N ILE A 14 7.61 -2.60 7.16
CA ILE A 14 7.96 -3.91 6.57
C ILE A 14 9.38 -3.90 5.99
N ILE A 15 9.75 -2.86 5.24
CA ILE A 15 11.08 -2.75 4.62
C ILE A 15 12.17 -2.64 5.68
N LEU A 16 11.95 -1.87 6.74
CA LEU A 16 12.88 -1.78 7.87
C LEU A 16 13.03 -3.14 8.58
N LEU A 17 11.94 -3.88 8.74
CA LEU A 17 11.97 -5.24 9.26
C LEU A 17 12.80 -6.16 8.35
N TYR A 18 12.66 -6.06 7.03
CA TYR A 18 13.46 -6.83 6.06
C TYR A 18 14.94 -6.48 6.10
N ILE A 19 15.29 -5.20 6.20
CA ILE A 19 16.69 -4.77 6.36
C ILE A 19 17.29 -5.36 7.65
N ARG A 20 16.49 -5.44 8.72
CA ARG A 20 16.94 -6.02 10.00
C ARG A 20 17.06 -7.54 9.96
N LEU A 21 16.16 -8.23 9.27
CA LEU A 21 16.13 -9.69 9.20
C LEU A 21 17.14 -10.26 8.21
N PHE A 22 17.36 -9.58 7.07
CA PHE A 22 18.21 -10.08 6.00
C PHE A 22 19.60 -9.44 6.05
N GLN A 23 20.64 -10.29 6.14
CA GLN A 23 22.04 -9.84 6.15
C GLN A 23 22.68 -9.82 4.76
N THR A 24 21.92 -10.09 3.70
CA THR A 24 22.44 -10.11 2.32
C THR A 24 22.60 -8.68 1.79
N ARG A 25 23.84 -8.23 1.60
CA ARG A 25 24.19 -6.86 1.16
C ARG A 25 23.39 -6.38 -0.06
N LYS A 26 23.20 -7.24 -1.08
CA LYS A 26 22.42 -6.89 -2.29
C LYS A 26 20.95 -6.60 -1.97
N LEU A 27 20.32 -7.39 -1.11
CA LEU A 27 18.93 -7.21 -0.71
C LEU A 27 18.77 -5.95 0.16
N VAL A 28 19.70 -5.72 1.08
CA VAL A 28 19.67 -4.52 1.93
C VAL A 28 19.79 -3.25 1.09
N ILE A 29 20.69 -3.20 0.11
CA ILE A 29 20.81 -2.06 -0.81
C ILE A 29 19.50 -1.86 -1.60
N PHE A 30 18.91 -2.94 -2.13
CA PHE A 30 17.62 -2.86 -2.82
C PHE A 30 16.51 -2.34 -1.91
N CYS A 31 16.44 -2.79 -0.66
CA CYS A 31 15.46 -2.32 0.32
C CYS A 31 15.61 -0.82 0.60
N TRP A 32 16.84 -0.31 0.72
CA TRP A 32 17.07 1.12 0.90
C TRP A 32 16.65 1.95 -0.32
N ILE A 33 16.97 1.49 -1.53
CA ILE A 33 16.55 2.15 -2.77
C ILE A 33 15.01 2.18 -2.84
N PHE A 34 14.36 1.05 -2.58
CA PHE A 34 12.91 0.92 -2.60
C PHE A 34 12.23 1.78 -1.52
N LEU A 35 12.85 1.92 -0.34
CA LEU A 35 12.39 2.81 0.72
C LEU A 35 12.39 4.28 0.26
N ILE A 36 13.49 4.73 -0.34
CA ILE A 36 13.64 6.11 -0.83
C ILE A 36 12.61 6.39 -1.92
N GLU A 37 12.43 5.45 -2.85
CA GLU A 37 11.43 5.56 -3.93
C GLU A 37 10.00 5.69 -3.36
N ASN A 38 9.62 4.85 -2.40
CA ASN A 38 8.29 4.94 -1.77
C ASN A 38 8.06 6.28 -1.07
N VAL A 39 9.06 6.77 -0.33
CA VAL A 39 8.97 8.07 0.36
C VAL A 39 8.86 9.22 -0.64
N ALA A 40 9.66 9.19 -1.72
CA ALA A 40 9.61 10.21 -2.77
C ALA A 40 8.24 10.23 -3.47
N CYS A 41 7.69 9.06 -3.82
CA CYS A 41 6.36 8.94 -4.41
C CYS A 41 5.24 9.42 -3.48
N ALA A 42 5.35 9.16 -2.16
CA ALA A 42 4.40 9.64 -1.19
C ALA A 42 4.39 11.17 -1.08
N ILE A 43 5.58 11.80 -1.04
CA ILE A 43 5.74 13.26 -1.03
C ILE A 43 5.18 13.86 -2.33
N ALA A 44 5.53 13.29 -3.48
CA ALA A 44 5.02 13.76 -4.78
C ALA A 44 3.49 13.68 -4.85
N THR A 45 2.90 12.58 -4.39
CA THR A 45 1.44 12.41 -4.32
C THR A 45 0.80 13.47 -3.44
N PHE A 46 1.41 13.76 -2.28
CA PHE A 46 0.90 14.77 -1.36
C PHE A 46 0.92 16.17 -2.00
N ILE A 47 2.03 16.54 -2.64
CA ILE A 47 2.18 17.83 -3.32
C ILE A 47 1.14 17.97 -4.44
N VAL A 48 1.02 16.98 -5.32
CA VAL A 48 0.06 17.02 -6.43
C VAL A 48 -1.35 17.14 -5.89
N ALA A 49 -1.70 16.37 -4.88
CA ALA A 49 -3.05 16.38 -4.36
C ALA A 49 -3.39 17.71 -3.63
N CYS A 50 -2.40 18.42 -3.08
CA CYS A 50 -2.58 19.81 -2.61
C CYS A 50 -2.72 20.84 -3.76
N LEU A 51 -2.12 20.58 -4.92
CA LEU A 51 -2.07 21.51 -6.05
C LEU A 51 -3.05 21.19 -7.19
N ILE A 52 -3.77 20.06 -7.11
CA ILE A 52 -4.58 19.52 -8.20
C ILE A 52 -5.77 20.41 -8.55
N CYS A 53 -6.27 21.19 -7.60
CA CYS A 53 -7.35 22.16 -7.79
C CYS A 53 -6.87 23.57 -7.44
N ARG A 54 -7.28 24.53 -8.26
CA ARG A 54 -7.03 25.96 -8.05
C ARG A 54 -8.38 26.70 -8.06
N PRO A 55 -8.72 27.44 -6.99
CA PRO A 55 -8.03 27.58 -5.69
C PRO A 55 -8.08 26.29 -4.84
N PHE A 56 -7.19 26.15 -3.84
CA PHE A 56 -7.09 24.93 -3.01
C PHE A 56 -8.43 24.55 -2.35
N ALA A 57 -9.21 25.55 -1.94
CA ALA A 57 -10.53 25.36 -1.33
C ALA A 57 -11.55 24.66 -2.24
N TYR A 58 -11.34 24.70 -3.56
CA TYR A 58 -12.17 23.99 -4.54
C TYR A 58 -12.06 22.46 -4.44
N ASN A 59 -11.09 21.93 -3.69
CA ASN A 59 -11.03 20.48 -3.41
C ASN A 59 -12.25 19.97 -2.64
N TRP A 60 -12.82 20.77 -1.73
CA TRP A 60 -13.93 20.36 -0.87
C TRP A 60 -15.17 21.24 -1.02
N ASP A 61 -15.04 22.50 -1.47
CA ASP A 61 -16.18 23.38 -1.74
C ASP A 61 -16.30 23.64 -3.25
N ARG A 62 -16.99 22.73 -3.93
CA ARG A 62 -17.26 22.80 -5.38
C ARG A 62 -18.52 23.59 -5.74
N ILE A 63 -19.31 23.98 -4.73
CA ILE A 63 -20.63 24.60 -4.93
C ILE A 63 -20.50 26.13 -4.85
N ASN A 64 -19.69 26.64 -3.91
CA ASN A 64 -19.61 28.08 -3.65
C ASN A 64 -18.39 28.75 -4.30
N ILE A 65 -17.43 27.98 -4.81
CA ILE A 65 -16.16 28.48 -5.30
C ILE A 65 -16.01 28.08 -6.76
N ASP A 66 -15.79 29.06 -7.64
CA ASP A 66 -15.41 28.77 -9.02
C ASP A 66 -13.93 28.39 -9.07
N GLY A 67 -13.65 27.22 -9.63
CA GLY A 67 -12.32 26.68 -9.71
C GLY A 67 -12.18 25.63 -10.80
N HIS A 68 -10.95 25.27 -11.08
CA HIS A 68 -10.62 24.22 -12.04
C HIS A 68 -9.67 23.23 -11.37
N CYS A 69 -9.96 21.95 -11.58
CA CYS A 69 -9.10 20.85 -11.17
C CYS A 69 -8.46 20.22 -12.41
N GLY A 70 -7.23 19.73 -12.25
CA GLY A 70 -6.64 18.80 -13.21
C GLY A 70 -7.40 17.48 -13.26
N ASN A 71 -6.91 16.53 -14.05
CA ASN A 71 -7.55 15.23 -14.22
C ASN A 71 -7.39 14.35 -12.97
N GLN A 72 -8.34 14.48 -12.04
CA GLN A 72 -8.36 13.73 -10.78
C GLN A 72 -8.45 12.21 -11.00
N LYS A 73 -9.23 11.76 -11.99
CA LYS A 73 -9.40 10.33 -12.29
C LYS A 73 -8.07 9.69 -12.69
N GLN A 74 -7.33 10.33 -13.59
CA GLN A 74 -6.01 9.84 -14.00
C GLN A 74 -5.01 9.83 -12.84
N PHE A 75 -5.02 10.88 -12.00
CA PHE A 75 -4.16 10.94 -10.83
C PHE A 75 -4.42 9.79 -9.84
N TYR A 76 -5.69 9.54 -9.50
CA TYR A 76 -6.04 8.45 -8.59
C TYR A 76 -5.77 7.07 -9.19
N LEU A 77 -6.01 6.88 -10.49
CA LEU A 77 -5.68 5.64 -11.19
C LEU A 77 -4.18 5.35 -11.15
N TRP A 78 -3.35 6.35 -11.49
CA TRP A 78 -1.90 6.23 -11.41
C TRP A 78 -1.42 5.91 -9.99
N ASN A 79 -1.98 6.59 -8.98
CA ASN A 79 -1.65 6.35 -7.59
C ASN A 79 -2.02 4.92 -7.15
N GLY A 80 -3.18 4.41 -7.56
CA GLY A 80 -3.62 3.04 -7.28
C GLY A 80 -2.72 1.99 -7.93
N ILE A 81 -2.35 2.18 -9.20
CA ILE A 81 -1.44 1.28 -9.92
C ILE A 81 -0.05 1.25 -9.26
N GLN A 82 0.51 2.42 -8.94
CA GLN A 82 1.81 2.51 -8.27
C GLN A 82 1.78 1.79 -6.91
N ASN A 83 0.70 2.00 -6.13
CA ASN A 83 0.51 1.35 -4.84
C ASN A 83 0.47 -0.17 -4.97
N LEU A 84 -0.31 -0.69 -5.93
CA LEU A 84 -0.41 -2.12 -6.20
C LEU A 84 0.95 -2.72 -6.57
N ILE A 85 1.73 -2.05 -7.42
CA ILE A 85 3.07 -2.49 -7.79
C ILE A 85 3.97 -2.56 -6.54
N SER A 86 3.96 -1.52 -5.69
CA SER A 86 4.74 -1.50 -4.46
C SER A 86 4.34 -2.63 -3.50
N ASP A 87 3.05 -2.95 -3.39
CA ASP A 87 2.56 -4.03 -2.54
C ASP A 87 3.05 -5.40 -3.04
N VAL A 88 2.95 -5.64 -4.37
CA VAL A 88 3.46 -6.86 -4.99
C VAL A 88 4.98 -7.00 -4.79
N ILE A 89 5.75 -5.92 -4.99
CA ILE A 89 7.20 -5.94 -4.76
C ILE A 89 7.50 -6.32 -3.31
N THR A 90 6.79 -5.73 -2.35
CA THR A 90 6.97 -5.99 -0.92
C THR A 90 6.75 -7.47 -0.59
N ILE A 91 5.74 -8.09 -1.18
CA ILE A 91 5.41 -9.51 -0.99
C ILE A 91 6.41 -10.43 -1.70
N VAL A 92 6.84 -10.10 -2.91
CA VAL A 92 7.76 -10.94 -3.68
C VAL A 92 9.18 -10.89 -3.13
N LEU A 93 9.59 -9.75 -2.57
CA LEU A 93 10.95 -9.51 -2.07
C LEU A 93 11.52 -10.62 -1.16
N PRO A 94 10.81 -11.13 -0.13
CA PRO A 94 11.30 -12.22 0.72
C PRO A 94 11.21 -13.61 0.07
N MET A 95 10.42 -13.84 -0.99
CA MET A 95 10.18 -15.18 -1.54
C MET A 95 11.45 -15.87 -2.08
N PRO A 96 12.28 -15.23 -2.93
CA PRO A 96 13.49 -15.87 -3.47
C PRO A 96 14.46 -16.32 -2.38
N LEU A 97 14.49 -15.60 -1.27
CA LEU A 97 15.36 -15.93 -0.14
C LEU A 97 14.79 -17.07 0.70
N LEU A 98 13.47 -17.07 0.93
CA LEU A 98 12.80 -18.12 1.68
C LEU A 98 12.83 -19.48 0.96
N TRP A 99 12.78 -19.51 -0.37
CA TRP A 99 12.93 -20.77 -1.13
C TRP A 99 14.33 -21.38 -1.03
N LYS A 100 15.36 -20.57 -0.76
CA LYS A 100 16.73 -21.07 -0.54
C LYS A 100 16.93 -21.60 0.88
N LEU A 101 16.03 -21.26 1.82
CA LEU A 101 16.17 -21.61 3.22
C LEU A 101 15.37 -22.89 3.54
N GLN A 102 16.07 -23.98 3.83
CA GLN A 102 15.45 -25.25 4.25
C GLN A 102 14.84 -25.10 5.65
N LEU A 103 13.56 -24.73 5.70
CA LEU A 103 12.81 -24.55 6.94
C LEU A 103 11.96 -25.80 7.26
N PRO A 104 11.81 -26.16 8.55
CA PRO A 104 10.89 -27.21 8.98
C PRO A 104 9.43 -26.86 8.65
N TRP A 105 8.57 -27.87 8.50
CA TRP A 105 7.18 -27.71 8.03
C TRP A 105 6.34 -26.73 8.84
N THR A 106 6.50 -26.70 10.17
CA THR A 106 5.83 -25.72 11.06
C THR A 106 6.15 -24.28 10.67
N LYS A 107 7.40 -24.02 10.30
CA LYS A 107 7.90 -22.72 9.86
C LYS A 107 7.39 -22.35 8.46
N LYS A 108 7.11 -23.34 7.62
CA LYS A 108 6.59 -23.19 6.26
C LYS A 108 5.12 -22.76 6.26
N ILE A 109 4.30 -23.30 7.17
CA ILE A 109 2.87 -22.94 7.30
C ILE A 109 2.70 -21.46 7.64
N SER A 110 3.44 -20.93 8.63
CA SER A 110 3.35 -19.50 8.98
C SER A 110 3.71 -18.59 7.81
N LEU A 111 4.69 -18.98 7.00
CA LEU A 111 5.07 -18.22 5.81
C LEU A 111 3.96 -18.23 4.76
N ILE A 112 3.34 -19.39 4.52
CA ILE A 112 2.20 -19.50 3.60
C ILE A 112 1.05 -18.59 4.05
N LEU A 113 0.77 -18.51 5.35
CA LEU A 113 -0.27 -17.63 5.88
C LEU A 113 0.06 -16.14 5.66
N ILE A 114 1.29 -15.72 5.96
CA ILE A 114 1.77 -14.33 5.73
C ILE A 114 1.69 -13.98 4.23
N PHE A 115 2.10 -14.91 3.36
CA PHE A 115 2.01 -14.70 1.92
C PHE A 115 0.58 -14.66 1.40
N GLY A 116 -0.28 -15.55 1.90
CA GLY A 116 -1.70 -15.57 1.54
C GLY A 116 -2.41 -14.28 1.95
N MET A 117 -2.12 -13.76 3.15
CA MET A 117 -2.62 -12.45 3.59
C MET A 117 -2.10 -11.32 2.71
N GLY A 118 -0.79 -11.31 2.40
CA GLY A 118 -0.20 -10.35 1.46
C GLY A 118 -0.92 -10.34 0.10
N PHE A 119 -1.15 -11.51 -0.48
CA PHE A 119 -1.86 -11.62 -1.76
C PHE A 119 -3.31 -11.10 -1.66
N GLY A 120 -4.00 -11.41 -0.56
CA GLY A 120 -5.35 -10.87 -0.30
C GLY A 120 -5.37 -9.34 -0.24
N ILE A 121 -4.34 -8.72 0.37
CA ILE A 121 -4.20 -7.26 0.40
C ILE A 121 -4.07 -6.70 -1.02
N CYS A 122 -3.22 -7.29 -1.88
CA CYS A 122 -3.11 -6.86 -3.28
C CYS A 122 -4.44 -6.93 -4.05
N VAL A 123 -5.25 -7.97 -3.80
CA VAL A 123 -6.58 -8.09 -4.42
C VAL A 123 -7.49 -6.94 -3.95
N ILE A 124 -7.47 -6.61 -2.66
CA ILE A 124 -8.23 -5.48 -2.10
C ILE A 124 -7.79 -4.16 -2.75
N THR A 125 -6.48 -3.93 -2.89
CA THR A 125 -5.92 -2.74 -3.57
C THR A 125 -6.36 -2.66 -5.03
N LEU A 126 -6.38 -3.79 -5.74
CA LEU A 126 -6.82 -3.87 -7.14
C LEU A 126 -8.30 -3.51 -7.25
N VAL A 127 -9.16 -4.16 -6.45
CA VAL A 127 -10.61 -3.89 -6.43
C VAL A 127 -10.86 -2.41 -6.14
N ARG A 128 -10.21 -1.85 -5.12
CA ARG A 128 -10.30 -0.41 -4.80
C ARG A 128 -9.92 0.47 -5.99
N THR A 129 -8.82 0.14 -6.68
CA THR A 129 -8.35 0.94 -7.84
C THR A 129 -9.34 0.90 -9.00
N VAL A 130 -9.96 -0.25 -9.25
CA VAL A 130 -11.01 -0.42 -10.25
C VAL A 130 -12.27 0.39 -9.87
N GLU A 131 -12.74 0.27 -8.63
CA GLU A 131 -13.91 1.03 -8.13
C GLU A 131 -13.69 2.55 -8.27
N VAL A 132 -12.51 3.05 -7.91
CA VAL A 132 -12.16 4.47 -8.07
C VAL A 132 -12.13 4.90 -9.54
N SER A 133 -11.78 4.02 -10.46
CA SER A 133 -11.74 4.33 -11.90
C SER A 133 -13.14 4.40 -12.54
N ILE A 134 -14.09 3.62 -12.01
CA ILE A 134 -15.46 3.51 -12.52
C ILE A 134 -16.40 4.52 -11.85
N ALA A 135 -16.04 5.00 -10.65
CA ALA A 135 -16.80 6.01 -9.91
C ALA A 135 -17.14 7.23 -10.80
N SER A 136 -18.43 7.38 -11.08
CA SER A 136 -19.01 8.45 -11.88
C SER A 136 -19.89 9.34 -10.99
N GLU A 137 -19.97 10.64 -11.31
CA GLU A 137 -20.70 11.65 -10.53
C GLU A 137 -22.19 11.33 -10.35
N ALA A 138 -22.75 10.40 -11.13
CA ALA A 138 -24.17 10.03 -11.10
C ALA A 138 -24.60 9.08 -9.96
N LYS A 139 -23.68 8.41 -9.24
CA LYS A 139 -24.01 7.45 -8.14
C LYS A 139 -23.17 7.69 -6.88
N MET A 140 -23.06 8.95 -6.47
CA MET A 140 -22.11 9.44 -5.47
C MET A 140 -22.19 8.88 -4.04
N THR A 141 -23.22 8.13 -3.64
CA THR A 141 -23.35 7.72 -2.22
C THR A 141 -22.91 6.29 -1.94
N TYR A 142 -23.23 5.33 -2.83
CA TYR A 142 -22.92 3.91 -2.59
C TYR A 142 -21.47 3.55 -2.98
N ASP A 143 -21.01 4.03 -4.14
CA ASP A 143 -19.65 3.73 -4.65
C ASP A 143 -18.55 4.35 -3.76
N TYR A 144 -18.85 5.45 -3.06
CA TYR A 144 -17.90 6.08 -2.15
C TYR A 144 -17.82 5.34 -0.80
N ALA A 145 -18.89 4.68 -0.37
CA ALA A 145 -18.90 3.88 0.85
C ALA A 145 -18.06 2.61 0.69
N SER A 146 -18.19 1.90 -0.43
CA SER A 146 -17.39 0.72 -0.74
C SER A 146 -15.89 1.05 -0.81
N VAL A 147 -15.53 2.12 -1.53
CA VAL A 147 -14.15 2.63 -1.61
C VAL A 147 -13.62 3.02 -0.22
N GLY A 148 -14.45 3.62 0.62
CA GLY A 148 -14.10 3.98 2.01
C GLY A 148 -13.73 2.77 2.86
N VAL A 149 -14.57 1.74 2.86
CA VAL A 149 -14.32 0.50 3.62
C VAL A 149 -13.05 -0.20 3.13
N LEU A 150 -12.87 -0.33 1.81
CA LEU A 150 -11.67 -0.93 1.22
C LEU A 150 -10.41 -0.15 1.59
N SER A 151 -10.50 1.19 1.65
CA SER A 151 -9.37 2.05 2.04
C SER A 151 -8.98 1.91 3.52
N ILE A 152 -9.87 1.45 4.39
CA ILE A 152 -9.56 1.20 5.80
C ILE A 152 -9.03 -0.23 5.98
N LEU A 153 -9.66 -1.19 5.30
CA LEU A 153 -9.34 -2.61 5.43
C LEU A 153 -7.90 -2.92 4.99
N GLU A 154 -7.47 -2.33 3.88
CA GLU A 154 -6.14 -2.55 3.29
C GLU A 154 -4.98 -2.25 4.25
N PRO A 155 -4.83 -1.04 4.82
CA PRO A 155 -3.75 -0.75 5.76
C PRO A 155 -3.86 -1.54 7.06
N LEU A 156 -5.08 -1.84 7.56
CA LEU A 156 -5.26 -2.65 8.76
C LEU A 156 -4.74 -4.08 8.56
N LEU A 157 -5.08 -4.72 7.45
CA LEU A 157 -4.56 -6.03 7.09
C LEU A 157 -3.04 -5.98 6.86
N GLY A 158 -2.52 -4.90 6.29
CA GLY A 158 -1.09 -4.66 6.15
C GLY A 158 -0.34 -4.62 7.49
N VAL A 159 -0.87 -3.92 8.49
CA VAL A 159 -0.29 -3.86 9.84
C VAL A 159 -0.28 -5.25 10.50
N ILE A 160 -1.39 -5.99 10.39
CA ILE A 160 -1.50 -7.36 10.91
C ILE A 160 -0.44 -8.24 10.25
N ASN A 161 -0.36 -8.20 8.92
CA ASN A 161 0.59 -8.99 8.14
C ASN A 161 2.05 -8.68 8.50
N CYS A 162 2.39 -7.40 8.75
CA CYS A 162 3.72 -6.98 9.18
C CYS A 162 4.09 -7.47 10.59
N SER A 163 3.11 -7.69 11.46
CA SER A 163 3.33 -8.09 12.85
C SER A 163 3.45 -9.61 13.03
N LEU A 164 2.93 -10.40 12.09
CA LEU A 164 3.00 -11.87 12.13
C LEU A 164 4.44 -12.45 12.19
N PRO A 165 5.44 -11.96 11.43
CA PRO A 165 6.82 -12.41 11.56
C PRO A 165 7.41 -12.23 12.97
N LEU A 166 7.00 -11.17 13.69
CA LEU A 166 7.49 -10.82 15.02
C LEU A 166 6.85 -11.66 16.14
N LEU A 167 5.64 -12.17 15.93
CA LEU A 167 4.95 -13.04 16.90
C LEU A 167 5.48 -14.49 16.88
N ARG A 168 6.15 -14.88 15.80
CA ARG A 168 6.69 -16.23 15.60
C ARG A 168 7.62 -16.76 16.71
N PRO A 169 8.52 -15.97 17.33
CA PRO A 169 9.41 -16.47 18.40
C PRO A 169 8.67 -16.75 19.70
N ILE A 170 7.55 -16.06 19.95
CA ILE A 170 6.76 -16.20 21.19
C ILE A 170 5.89 -17.45 21.13
N LEU A 171 5.36 -17.79 19.95
CA LEU A 171 4.55 -19.00 19.71
C LEU A 171 5.39 -20.30 19.61
N GLN A 172 6.72 -20.19 19.63
CA GLN A 172 7.66 -21.33 19.58
C GLN A 172 8.26 -21.68 20.96
N LYS A 173 7.86 -20.97 22.02
CA LYS A 173 8.05 -21.39 23.42
C LYS A 173 6.87 -22.22 23.88
#